data_AF-A0A1E5GMK3-F1
#
_entry.id   AF-A0A1E5GMK3-F1
#
_cell.length_a   1.000
_cell.length_b   1.000
_cell.length_c   1.000
_cell.angle_alpha   90.00
_cell.angle_beta   90.00
_cell.angle_gamma   90.00
#
_symmetry.space_group_name_H-M   'P 1'
#
loop_
_entity.id
_entity.type
_entity.pdbx_description
1 polymer ?
#
loop_
_entity_poly.entity_id
_entity_poly.type
_entity_poly.pdbx_seq_one_letter_code
_entity_poly.pdbx_strand_id
1 'polypeptide(L)'
;MKKITAKMLITLLENKEDRFAVIINHWFYYIEKGRIYRFQQHSNTKMLTMLGSFYENEIDSETMIVELKKSIINQIQYDWFTDVWMETIVERVTRSASDLEVFFF
;
A
#
# COMPACT_ATOMS: atom_id res chain seq x y z
N MET A 1 -4.50 -1.30 10.53
CA MET A 1 -3.95 -0.14 9.81
C MET A 1 -3.16 0.72 10.79
N LYS A 2 -2.01 1.27 10.39
CA LYS A 2 -1.22 2.22 11.19
C LYS A 2 -0.99 3.49 10.38
N LYS A 3 -1.01 4.65 11.04
CA LYS A 3 -0.59 5.92 10.45
C LYS A 3 0.90 6.11 10.67
N ILE A 4 1.62 6.48 9.62
CA ILE A 4 3.06 6.75 9.67
C ILE A 4 3.38 8.07 8.97
N THR A 5 4.45 8.72 9.39
CA THR A 5 4.95 9.93 8.70
C THR A 5 5.70 9.57 7.42
N ALA A 6 5.87 10.53 6.51
CA ALA A 6 6.71 10.36 5.32
C ALA A 6 8.15 9.93 5.69
N LYS A 7 8.71 10.48 6.77
CA LYS A 7 10.05 10.10 7.26
C LYS A 7 10.12 8.63 7.67
N MET A 8 9.09 8.13 8.36
CA MET A 8 9.01 6.72 8.74
C MET A 8 8.87 5.81 7.50
N LEU A 9 8.09 6.21 6.50
CA LEU A 9 8.01 5.45 5.25
C LEU A 9 9.37 5.34 4.57
N ILE A 10 10.13 6.44 4.47
CA ILE A 10 11.46 6.43 3.87
C ILE A 10 12.37 5.44 4.61
N THR A 11 12.39 5.47 5.94
CA THR A 11 13.15 4.51 6.75
C THR A 11 12.71 3.06 6.49
N LEU A 12 11.42 2.79 6.32
CA LEU A 12 10.91 1.45 6.00
C LEU A 12 11.28 1.00 4.59
N LEU A 13 11.35 1.91 3.61
CA LEU A 13 11.79 1.58 2.24
C LEU A 13 13.28 1.21 2.20
N GLU A 14 14.10 1.89 3.00
CA GLU A 14 15.52 1.60 3.19
C GLU A 14 15.74 0.30 3.98
N ASN A 15 14.89 0.05 4.98
CA ASN A 15 14.87 -1.17 5.77
C ASN A 15 14.12 -2.29 5.03
N LYS A 16 14.83 -2.96 4.12
CA LYS A 16 14.32 -3.99 3.19
C LYS A 16 13.79 -5.29 3.85
N GLU A 17 13.52 -5.28 5.15
CA GLU A 17 13.05 -6.44 5.90
C GLU A 17 11.52 -6.55 5.90
N ASP A 18 10.82 -5.41 5.90
CA ASP A 18 9.36 -5.39 6.04
C ASP A 18 8.63 -5.57 4.71
N ARG A 19 7.44 -6.20 4.81
CA ARG A 19 6.44 -6.25 3.75
C ARG A 19 5.19 -5.53 4.22
N PHE A 20 4.75 -4.56 3.43
CA PHE A 20 3.59 -3.77 3.80
C PHE A 20 2.93 -3.20 2.55
N ALA A 21 1.68 -2.78 2.72
CA ALA A 21 0.99 -1.96 1.74
C ALA A 21 0.76 -0.56 2.29
N VAL A 22 0.93 0.45 1.44
CA VAL A 22 0.71 1.86 1.80
C VAL A 22 -0.23 2.51 0.79
N ILE A 23 -1.06 3.42 1.27
CA ILE A 23 -1.95 4.22 0.43
C ILE A 23 -1.33 5.60 0.23
N ILE A 24 -1.11 6.00 -1.03
CA ILE A 24 -0.55 7.29 -1.40
C ILE A 24 -1.39 7.88 -2.53
N ASN A 25 -2.00 9.05 -2.32
CA ASN A 25 -2.87 9.73 -3.29
C ASN A 25 -3.94 8.79 -3.89
N HIS A 26 -4.67 8.06 -3.04
CA HIS A 26 -5.69 7.09 -3.43
C HIS A 26 -5.19 5.89 -4.28
N TRP A 27 -3.91 5.56 -4.17
CA TRP A 27 -3.35 4.36 -4.77
C TRP A 27 -2.73 3.45 -3.74
N PHE A 28 -3.00 2.16 -3.85
CA PHE A 28 -2.31 1.11 -3.12
C PHE A 28 -0.95 0.83 -3.76
N TYR A 29 0.06 0.78 -2.91
CA TYR A 29 1.41 0.33 -3.22
C TYR A 29 1.74 -0.83 -2.31
N TYR A 30 2.29 -1.91 -2.86
CA TYR A 30 2.87 -3.02 -2.13
C TYR A 30 4.38 -2.87 -2.12
N ILE A 31 4.98 -3.00 -0.93
CA ILE A 31 6.42 -2.93 -0.73
C ILE A 31 6.90 -4.32 -0.31
N GLU A 32 7.92 -4.82 -1.00
CA GLU A 32 8.61 -6.05 -0.64
C GLU A 32 10.10 -5.93 -0.92
N LYS A 33 10.92 -6.09 0.13
CA LYS A 33 12.39 -6.06 0.02
C LYS A 33 12.93 -4.78 -0.63
N GLY A 34 12.29 -3.65 -0.35
CA GLY A 34 12.60 -2.33 -0.92
C GLY A 34 12.14 -2.13 -2.37
N ARG A 35 11.47 -3.11 -2.98
CA ARG A 35 10.78 -2.93 -4.27
C ARG A 35 9.39 -2.37 -4.03
N ILE A 36 8.96 -1.48 -4.92
CA ILE A 36 7.67 -0.81 -4.80
C ILE A 36 6.81 -1.16 -6.01
N TYR A 37 5.65 -1.70 -5.72
CA TYR A 37 4.71 -2.22 -6.70
C TYR A 37 3.39 -1.45 -6.59
N ARG A 38 3.05 -0.68 -7.62
CA ARG A 38 1.74 -0.02 -7.66
C ARG A 38 0.70 -0.97 -8.23
N PHE A 39 -0.46 -1.03 -7.57
CA PHE A 39 -1.60 -1.83 -8.02
C PHE A 39 -2.05 -1.38 -9.42
N GLN A 40 -2.62 -2.29 -10.22
CA GLN A 40 -3.31 -1.89 -11.45
C GLN A 40 -4.62 -1.17 -11.14
N GLN A 41 -5.13 -0.42 -12.10
CA GLN A 41 -6.35 0.37 -11.93
C GLN A 41 -7.54 -0.46 -11.45
N HIS A 42 -7.83 -1.61 -12.08
CA HIS A 42 -8.97 -2.44 -11.67
C HIS A 42 -8.82 -2.97 -10.23
N SER A 43 -7.65 -3.52 -9.88
CA SER A 43 -7.35 -4.01 -8.54
C SER A 43 -7.34 -2.88 -7.50
N ASN A 44 -6.81 -1.72 -7.85
CA ASN A 44 -6.80 -0.53 -7.00
C ASN A 44 -8.22 -0.06 -6.68
N THR A 45 -9.07 0.06 -7.70
CA THR A 45 -10.49 0.44 -7.49
C THR A 45 -11.19 -0.54 -6.56
N LYS A 46 -11.01 -1.85 -6.76
CA LYS A 46 -11.60 -2.87 -5.87
C LYS A 46 -11.11 -2.70 -4.42
N MET A 47 -9.82 -2.46 -4.21
CA MET A 47 -9.27 -2.26 -2.87
C MET A 47 -9.70 -0.93 -2.23
N LEU A 48 -9.89 0.13 -3.01
CA LEU A 48 -10.45 1.38 -2.51
C LEU A 48 -11.91 1.24 -2.07
N THR A 49 -12.73 0.50 -2.82
CA THR A 49 -14.10 0.18 -2.40
C THR A 49 -14.10 -0.57 -1.07
N MET A 50 -13.23 -1.57 -0.95
CA MET A 50 -13.10 -2.35 0.28
C MET A 50 -12.57 -1.53 1.46
N LEU A 51 -11.66 -0.59 1.19
CA LEU A 51 -11.20 0.38 2.18
C LEU A 51 -12.34 1.31 2.65
N GLY A 52 -13.27 1.66 1.76
CA GLY A 52 -14.51 2.37 2.11
C GLY A 52 -15.35 1.59 3.12
N SER A 53 -15.67 0.33 2.81
CA SER A 53 -16.36 -0.58 3.75
C SER A 53 -15.61 -0.75 5.07
N PHE A 54 -14.28 -0.74 5.06
CA PHE A 54 -13.47 -0.77 6.29
C PHE A 54 -13.65 0.49 7.13
N TYR A 55 -13.64 1.69 6.52
CA TYR A 55 -13.89 2.94 7.27
C TYR A 55 -15.32 3.07 7.77
N GLU A 56 -16.28 2.49 7.06
CA GLU A 56 -17.68 2.43 7.48
C GLU A 56 -17.94 1.35 8.55
N ASN A 57 -16.89 0.62 8.96
CA ASN A 57 -16.94 -0.50 9.92
C ASN A 57 -17.83 -1.67 9.47
N GLU A 58 -18.07 -1.82 8.16
CA GLU A 58 -18.78 -2.98 7.60
C GLU A 58 -17.91 -4.24 7.59
N ILE A 59 -16.59 -4.05 7.47
CA ILE A 59 -15.59 -5.12 7.59
C ILE A 59 -14.54 -4.75 8.63
N ASP A 60 -14.01 -5.76 9.32
CA ASP A 60 -12.95 -5.56 10.31
C ASP A 60 -11.55 -5.50 9.68
N SER A 61 -10.55 -5.20 10.53
CA SER A 61 -9.17 -5.09 10.08
C SER A 61 -8.57 -6.41 9.59
N GLU A 62 -9.03 -7.53 10.15
CA GLU A 62 -8.55 -8.86 9.76
C GLU A 62 -8.99 -9.19 8.33
N THR A 63 -10.27 -8.99 8.05
CA THR A 63 -10.89 -9.14 6.73
C THR A 63 -10.20 -8.25 5.70
N MET A 64 -9.96 -6.97 6.03
CA MET A 64 -9.24 -6.05 5.14
C MET A 64 -7.82 -6.55 4.81
N ILE A 65 -7.07 -7.04 5.82
CA ILE A 65 -5.71 -7.57 5.61
C ILE A 65 -5.75 -8.84 4.74
N VAL A 66 -6.70 -9.75 4.99
CA VAL A 66 -6.86 -10.99 4.22
C VAL A 66 -7.15 -10.69 2.75
N GLU A 67 -8.10 -9.81 2.47
CA GLU A 67 -8.45 -9.45 1.09
C GLU A 67 -7.34 -8.68 0.39
N LEU A 68 -6.62 -7.82 1.10
CA LEU A 68 -5.46 -7.13 0.56
C LEU A 68 -4.33 -8.11 0.21
N LYS A 69 -4.03 -9.07 1.09
CA LYS A 69 -3.05 -10.15 0.81
C LYS A 69 -3.47 -10.97 -0.42
N LYS A 70 -4.75 -11.34 -0.53
CA LYS A 70 -5.29 -12.04 -1.73
C LYS A 70 -5.10 -11.20 -3.00
N SER A 71 -5.40 -9.90 -2.96
CA SER A 71 -5.22 -9.01 -4.10
C SER A 71 -3.76 -8.84 -4.52
N ILE A 72 -2.84 -8.85 -3.55
CA ILE A 72 -1.40 -8.82 -3.82
C ILE A 72 -0.98 -10.12 -4.51
N ILE A 73 -1.29 -11.28 -3.93
CA ILE A 73 -0.93 -12.59 -4.48
C ILE A 73 -1.44 -12.74 -5.91
N ASN A 74 -2.70 -12.37 -6.15
CA ASN A 74 -3.31 -12.41 -7.48
C ASN A 74 -2.52 -11.55 -8.49
N GLN A 75 -2.17 -10.31 -8.12
CA GLN A 75 -1.39 -9.45 -9.01
C GLN A 75 0.05 -9.94 -9.23
N ILE A 76 0.70 -10.56 -8.24
CA ILE A 76 2.02 -11.21 -8.43
C ILE A 76 1.90 -12.36 -9.44
N GLN A 77 0.87 -13.22 -9.28
CA GLN A 77 0.69 -14.41 -10.11
C GLN A 77 0.57 -14.08 -11.61
N TYR A 78 -0.06 -12.94 -11.92
CA TYR A 78 -0.27 -12.50 -13.30
C TYR A 78 0.67 -11.38 -13.76
N ASP A 79 1.70 -11.05 -12.98
CA ASP A 79 2.65 -9.95 -13.25
C ASP A 79 1.96 -8.62 -13.57
N TRP A 80 0.91 -8.31 -12.81
CA TRP A 80 0.08 -7.14 -13.05
C TRP A 80 0.61 -5.88 -12.37
N PHE A 81 1.55 -5.99 -11.44
CA PHE A 81 2.09 -4.79 -10.80
C PHE A 81 2.80 -3.86 -11.77
N THR A 82 2.72 -2.55 -11.49
CA THR A 82 3.65 -1.59 -12.08
C THR A 82 4.82 -1.39 -11.12
N ASP A 83 6.03 -1.68 -11.56
CA ASP A 83 7.25 -1.31 -10.83
C ASP A 83 7.37 0.22 -10.73
N VAL A 84 7.64 0.72 -9.53
CA VAL A 84 7.78 2.15 -9.26
C VAL A 84 9.14 2.44 -8.64
N TRP A 85 9.79 3.47 -9.16
CA TRP A 85 11.04 3.99 -8.63
C TRP A 85 10.84 4.59 -7.23
N MET A 86 11.75 4.27 -6.32
CA MET A 86 11.69 4.73 -4.94
C MET A 86 11.66 6.26 -4.86
N GLU A 87 12.48 6.93 -5.67
CA GLU A 87 12.61 8.38 -5.74
C GLU A 87 11.27 9.05 -6.06
N THR A 88 10.46 8.44 -6.93
CA THR A 88 9.13 8.96 -7.30
C THR A 88 8.17 8.93 -6.11
N ILE A 89 8.25 7.89 -5.30
CA ILE A 89 7.42 7.76 -4.10
C ILE A 89 7.88 8.74 -3.03
N VAL A 90 9.19 8.81 -2.78
CA VAL A 90 9.78 9.73 -1.80
C VAL A 90 9.43 11.17 -2.13
N GLU A 91 9.56 11.61 -3.38
CA GLU A 91 9.19 12.96 -3.81
C GLU A 91 7.70 13.24 -3.53
N ARG A 92 6.83 12.28 -3.86
CA ARG A 92 5.38 12.43 -3.69
C ARG A 92 4.98 12.53 -2.22
N VAL A 93 5.53 11.70 -1.35
CA VAL A 93 5.16 11.69 0.07
C VAL A 93 5.80 12.83 0.85
N THR A 94 6.99 13.29 0.45
CA THR A 94 7.66 14.44 1.10
C THR A 94 6.91 15.75 0.86
N ARG A 95 6.22 15.87 -0.28
CA ARG A 95 5.35 17.01 -0.58
C ARG A 95 3.98 16.92 0.11
N SER A 96 3.62 15.77 0.65
CA SER A 96 2.37 15.57 1.38
C SER A 96 2.58 15.88 2.86
N ALA A 97 1.79 16.81 3.41
CA ALA A 97 1.82 17.11 4.84
C ALA A 97 1.04 16.07 5.68
N SER A 98 0.33 15.16 5.04
CA SER A 98 -0.52 14.17 5.70
C SER A 98 0.23 12.90 6.05
N ASP A 99 -0.13 12.31 7.20
CA ASP A 99 0.26 10.94 7.54
C ASP A 99 -0.26 9.95 6.49
N LEU A 100 0.51 8.88 6.32
CA LEU A 100 0.24 7.80 5.39
C LEU A 100 -0.36 6.62 6.12
N GLU A 101 -1.29 5.94 5.47
CA GLU A 101 -1.94 4.76 6.03
C GLU A 101 -1.30 3.48 5.49
N VAL A 102 -0.88 2.63 6.42
CA VAL A 102 -0.09 1.43 6.15
C VAL A 102 -0.73 0.19 6.75
N PHE A 103 -0.69 -0.89 5.98
CA PHE A 103 -1.02 -2.24 6.38
C PHE A 103 0.25 -3.08 6.41
N PHE A 104 0.72 -3.43 7.61
CA PHE A 104 1.82 -4.36 7.83
C PHE A 104 1.31 -5.80 7.81
N PHE A 105 2.17 -6.74 7.39
CA PHE A 105 1.78 -8.13 7.12
C PHE A 105 2.57 -9.19 7.85
#